data_AF-R4RLD8-F1
#
_entry.id   AF-R4RLD8-F1
#
_cell.length_a   1.000
_cell.length_b   1.000
_cell.length_c   1.000
_cell.angle_alpha   90.00
_cell.angle_beta   90.00
_cell.angle_gamma   90.00
#
_symmetry.space_group_name_H-M   'P 1'
#
loop_
_entity.id
_entity.type
_entity.pdbx_description
1 polymer ?
#
loop_
_entity_poly.entity_id
_entity_poly.type
_entity_poly.pdbx_seq_one_letter_code
_entity_poly.pdbx_strand_id
1 'polypeptide(L)'
;MPMVIPEKRAFAINFLSQELNRFAAMKINKMVLHPGNFLKNDPHQAICWIAQGIDSILENTRNLKVGIALETMAGKGTEIGKTLEELRKIYNLVKKRQRVSFCIDTCHLFDAGYDLKNNFEAVFKDLENILEIKNISVIHLNDSKNELQSRKDRHENIGFGKIGFNALMKIAYHPAFAQIPKILETPYINGKAPYLEEIKMIKNKSFNPELKNLFN
;
A
#
# COMPACT_ATOMS: atom_id res chain seq x y z
N MET A 1 28.53 -9.48 9.45
CA MET A 1 27.24 -8.77 9.31
C MET A 1 26.87 -8.71 7.84
N PRO A 2 25.67 -9.10 7.40
CA PRO A 2 25.32 -9.09 5.99
C PRO A 2 25.04 -7.65 5.54
N MET A 3 26.11 -6.97 5.13
CA MET A 3 26.15 -5.60 4.63
C MET A 3 25.06 -5.32 3.59
N VAL A 4 24.39 -4.16 3.68
CA VAL A 4 23.64 -3.62 2.54
C VAL A 4 24.59 -3.55 1.36
N ILE A 5 24.20 -4.11 0.21
CA ILE A 5 25.00 -4.01 -1.01
C ILE A 5 24.96 -2.54 -1.43
N PRO A 6 26.05 -1.74 -1.24
CA PRO A 6 25.98 -0.29 -1.34
C PRO A 6 25.55 0.16 -2.74
N GLU A 7 25.98 -0.57 -3.77
CA GLU A 7 25.61 -0.38 -5.16
C GLU A 7 24.11 -0.51 -5.40
N LYS A 8 23.44 -1.51 -4.80
CA LYS A 8 21.99 -1.68 -4.92
C LYS A 8 21.23 -0.54 -4.26
N ARG A 9 21.72 -0.06 -3.11
CA ARG A 9 21.13 1.10 -2.42
C ARG A 9 21.29 2.38 -3.24
N ALA A 10 22.47 2.63 -3.78
CA ALA A 10 22.73 3.79 -4.64
C ALA A 10 21.89 3.73 -5.93
N PHE A 11 21.79 2.56 -6.56
CA PHE A 11 20.92 2.32 -7.71
C PHE A 11 19.46 2.64 -7.38
N ALA A 12 18.93 2.10 -6.27
CA ALA A 12 17.54 2.34 -5.88
C ALA A 12 17.25 3.83 -5.64
N ILE A 13 18.16 4.55 -4.96
CA ILE A 13 18.02 6.00 -4.74
C ILE A 13 18.01 6.75 -6.07
N ASN A 14 18.94 6.44 -6.98
CA ASN A 14 19.00 7.08 -8.29
C ASN A 14 17.74 6.77 -9.13
N PHE A 15 17.35 5.50 -9.22
CA PHE A 15 16.18 5.05 -9.95
C PHE A 15 14.90 5.74 -9.45
N LEU A 16 14.65 5.71 -8.13
CA LEU A 16 13.46 6.32 -7.54
C LEU A 16 13.48 7.86 -7.64
N SER A 17 14.66 8.49 -7.65
CA SER A 17 14.77 9.92 -7.94
C SER A 17 14.34 10.25 -9.37
N GLN A 18 14.70 9.39 -10.33
CA GLN A 18 14.24 9.53 -11.72
C GLN A 18 12.74 9.25 -11.86
N GLU A 19 12.19 8.28 -11.13
CA GLU A 19 10.75 8.02 -11.08
C GLU A 19 9.98 9.27 -10.62
N LEU A 20 10.41 9.95 -9.55
CA LEU A 20 9.75 11.19 -9.13
C LEU A 20 9.78 12.29 -10.21
N ASN A 21 10.84 12.37 -11.02
CA ASN A 21 10.87 13.27 -12.17
C ASN A 21 9.85 12.87 -13.26
N ARG A 22 9.68 11.57 -13.54
CA ARG A 22 8.66 11.08 -14.48
C ARG A 22 7.25 11.37 -13.97
N PHE A 23 6.98 11.13 -12.68
CA PHE A 23 5.71 11.48 -12.05
C PHE A 23 5.42 12.97 -12.16
N ALA A 24 6.41 13.84 -11.93
CA ALA A 24 6.27 15.28 -12.09
C ALA A 24 5.93 15.68 -13.53
N ALA A 25 6.61 15.09 -14.52
CA ALA A 25 6.34 15.33 -15.94
C ALA A 25 4.91 14.90 -16.34
N MET A 26 4.40 13.83 -15.74
CA MET A 26 3.02 13.35 -15.90
C MET A 26 2.00 14.10 -15.04
N LYS A 27 2.42 15.08 -14.23
CA LYS A 27 1.58 15.82 -13.27
C LYS A 27 0.94 14.93 -12.20
N ILE A 28 1.58 13.81 -11.86
CA ILE A 28 1.18 12.90 -10.78
C ILE A 28 1.92 13.30 -9.51
N ASN A 29 1.17 13.52 -8.42
CA ASN A 29 1.72 14.12 -7.20
C ASN A 29 2.21 13.09 -6.16
N LYS A 30 1.95 11.80 -6.35
CA LYS A 30 2.29 10.74 -5.40
C LYS A 30 2.78 9.49 -6.12
N MET A 31 3.94 8.98 -5.70
CA MET A 31 4.47 7.67 -6.10
C MET A 31 4.30 6.71 -4.94
N VAL A 32 3.58 5.61 -5.14
CA VAL A 32 3.46 4.55 -4.14
C VAL A 32 4.77 3.76 -4.11
N LEU A 33 5.23 3.40 -2.91
CA LEU A 33 6.48 2.70 -2.69
C LEU A 33 6.32 1.66 -1.58
N HIS A 34 6.55 0.40 -1.91
CA HIS A 34 6.84 -0.63 -0.92
C HIS A 34 8.12 -0.24 -0.15
N PRO A 35 8.10 -0.13 1.19
CA PRO A 35 9.21 0.44 1.94
C PRO A 35 10.54 -0.30 1.74
N GLY A 36 10.49 -1.63 1.65
CA GLY A 36 11.65 -2.47 1.38
C GLY A 36 11.69 -3.74 2.20
N ASN A 37 12.86 -4.37 2.26
CA ASN A 37 13.10 -5.63 2.95
C ASN A 37 14.35 -5.54 3.83
N PHE A 38 14.34 -6.17 5.01
CA PHE A 38 15.53 -6.25 5.86
C PHE A 38 16.49 -7.37 5.43
N LEU A 39 16.04 -8.33 4.62
CA LEU A 39 16.83 -9.48 4.15
C LEU A 39 17.44 -10.26 5.33
N LYS A 40 18.75 -10.17 5.51
CA LYS A 40 19.48 -10.83 6.62
C LYS A 40 19.90 -9.83 7.72
N ASN A 41 19.48 -8.57 7.63
CA ASN A 41 19.83 -7.51 8.57
C ASN A 41 18.81 -7.38 9.71
N ASP A 42 19.17 -6.58 10.70
CA ASP A 42 18.25 -6.17 11.74
C ASP A 42 17.10 -5.28 11.16
N PRO A 43 15.82 -5.58 11.46
CA PRO A 43 14.69 -4.78 11.00
C PRO A 43 14.73 -3.30 11.44
N HIS A 44 15.24 -2.99 12.62
CA HIS A 44 15.35 -1.59 13.07
C HIS A 44 16.37 -0.83 12.25
N GLN A 45 17.51 -1.46 11.95
CA GLN A 45 18.52 -0.89 11.07
C GLN A 45 17.99 -0.71 9.64
N ALA A 46 17.17 -1.64 9.14
CA ALA A 46 16.52 -1.52 7.83
C ALA A 46 15.55 -0.34 7.77
N ILE A 47 14.74 -0.11 8.82
CA ILE A 47 13.87 1.07 8.94
C ILE A 47 14.68 2.37 8.84
N CYS A 48 15.80 2.47 9.56
CA CYS A 48 16.69 3.64 9.50
C CYS A 48 17.25 3.85 8.08
N TRP A 49 17.67 2.77 7.41
CA TRP A 49 18.16 2.83 6.04
C TRP A 49 17.07 3.24 5.06
N ILE A 50 15.83 2.76 5.20
CA ILE A 50 14.71 3.16 4.34
C ILE A 50 14.46 4.66 4.48
N ALA A 51 14.37 5.18 5.71
CA ALA A 51 14.19 6.60 5.98
C ALA A 51 15.31 7.47 5.36
N GLN A 52 16.57 7.08 5.54
CA GLN A 52 17.72 7.76 4.92
C GLN A 52 17.68 7.72 3.38
N GLY A 53 17.20 6.62 2.80
CA GLY A 53 17.03 6.48 1.36
C GLY A 53 15.97 7.43 0.82
N ILE A 54 14.84 7.51 1.51
CA ILE A 54 13.75 8.46 1.21
C ILE A 54 14.27 9.91 1.30
N ASP A 55 14.97 10.27 2.37
CA ASP A 55 15.55 11.62 2.49
C ASP A 55 16.50 11.95 1.32
N SER A 56 17.32 10.98 0.89
CA SER A 56 18.22 11.15 -0.25
C SER A 56 17.46 11.37 -1.56
N ILE A 57 16.39 10.60 -1.80
CA ILE A 57 15.51 10.76 -2.97
C ILE A 57 14.82 12.13 -2.96
N LEU A 58 14.32 12.57 -1.80
CA LEU A 58 13.66 13.87 -1.64
C LEU A 58 14.64 15.05 -1.72
N GLU A 59 15.90 14.87 -1.37
CA GLU A 59 16.96 15.86 -1.58
C GLU A 59 17.32 16.00 -3.06
N ASN A 60 17.53 14.88 -3.75
CA ASN A 60 17.82 14.84 -5.19
C ASN A 60 16.70 15.45 -6.04
N THR A 61 15.47 15.51 -5.50
CA THR A 61 14.27 16.03 -6.18
C THR A 61 13.65 17.21 -5.44
N ARG A 62 14.46 18.00 -4.71
CA ARG A 62 13.97 19.12 -3.87
C ARG A 62 13.15 20.18 -4.58
N ASN A 63 13.31 20.33 -5.90
CA ASN A 63 12.55 21.23 -6.76
C ASN A 63 11.15 20.70 -7.13
N LEU A 64 10.85 19.42 -6.86
CA LEU A 64 9.57 18.79 -7.18
C LEU A 64 8.60 18.84 -5.99
N LYS A 65 7.29 18.86 -6.31
CA LYS A 65 6.21 18.70 -5.32
C LYS A 65 5.78 17.24 -5.12
N VAL A 66 6.20 16.33 -6.01
CA VAL A 66 5.80 14.91 -5.96
C VAL A 66 6.27 14.26 -4.67
N GLY A 67 5.36 13.57 -3.98
CA GLY A 67 5.65 12.85 -2.74
C GLY A 67 5.73 11.34 -2.92
N ILE A 68 6.13 10.67 -1.85
CA ILE A 68 6.19 9.21 -1.74
C ILE A 68 5.08 8.75 -0.79
N ALA A 69 4.25 7.79 -1.20
CA ALA A 69 3.27 7.14 -0.37
C ALA A 69 3.82 5.75 0.05
N LEU A 70 4.17 5.58 1.32
CA LEU A 70 4.67 4.30 1.83
C LEU A 70 3.51 3.32 2.00
N GLU A 71 3.61 2.18 1.34
CA GLU A 71 2.55 1.18 1.33
C GLU A 71 2.63 0.24 2.54
N THR A 72 1.47 -0.11 3.09
CA THR A 72 1.33 -1.23 4.04
C THR A 72 1.67 -2.54 3.33
N MET A 73 2.48 -3.39 3.97
CA MET A 73 2.96 -4.65 3.39
C MET A 73 2.28 -5.86 4.04
N ALA A 74 2.14 -6.97 3.30
CA ALA A 74 1.61 -8.22 3.85
C ALA A 74 2.56 -8.86 4.89
N GLY A 75 3.84 -8.51 4.89
CA GLY A 75 4.85 -9.09 5.77
C GLY A 75 5.40 -10.41 5.25
N LYS A 76 5.37 -10.61 3.93
CA LYS A 76 5.93 -11.78 3.26
C LYS A 76 7.45 -11.75 3.36
N GLY A 77 8.04 -12.87 3.75
CA GLY A 77 9.49 -13.00 3.87
C GLY A 77 10.06 -11.98 4.86
N THR A 78 10.77 -10.97 4.33
CA THR A 78 11.53 -9.99 5.13
C THR A 78 11.05 -8.55 4.93
N GLU A 79 9.81 -8.38 4.49
CA GLU A 79 9.22 -7.06 4.25
C GLU A 79 9.21 -6.19 5.51
N ILE A 80 9.45 -4.89 5.29
CA ILE A 80 9.26 -3.81 6.26
C ILE A 80 8.01 -3.03 5.85
N GLY A 81 7.19 -2.65 6.84
CA GLY A 81 5.89 -2.02 6.64
C GLY A 81 4.73 -2.97 6.89
N LYS A 82 4.99 -4.14 7.49
CA LYS A 82 3.95 -5.12 7.82
C LYS A 82 3.11 -4.72 9.03
N THR A 83 3.65 -3.82 9.86
CA THR A 83 2.88 -3.19 10.93
C THR A 83 2.82 -1.68 10.70
N LEU A 84 1.74 -1.05 11.16
CA LEU A 84 1.57 0.40 11.08
C LEU A 84 2.69 1.14 11.84
N GLU A 85 3.23 0.56 12.92
CA GLU A 85 4.34 1.13 13.70
C GLU A 85 5.65 1.14 12.92
N GLU A 86 5.93 0.13 12.08
CA GLU A 86 7.11 0.14 11.21
C GLU A 86 7.03 1.32 10.23
N LEU A 87 5.87 1.53 9.60
CA LEU A 87 5.63 2.68 8.73
C LEU A 87 5.74 4.02 9.47
N ARG A 88 5.14 4.11 10.66
CA ARG A 88 5.24 5.31 11.50
C ARG A 88 6.68 5.60 11.91
N LYS A 89 7.48 4.58 12.23
CA LYS A 89 8.92 4.75 12.54
C LYS A 89 9.67 5.31 11.34
N ILE A 90 9.45 4.79 10.12
CA ILE A 90 10.05 5.34 8.90
C ILE A 90 9.64 6.80 8.73
N TYR A 91 8.34 7.09 8.77
CA TYR A 91 7.79 8.43 8.63
C TYR A 91 8.40 9.42 9.64
N ASN A 92 8.55 9.01 10.89
CA ASN A 92 9.16 9.83 11.93
C ASN A 92 10.67 10.04 11.74
N LEU A 93 11.38 9.15 11.05
CA LEU A 93 12.82 9.32 10.79
C LEU A 93 13.11 10.19 9.55
N VAL A 94 12.18 10.26 8.59
CA VAL A 94 12.31 11.14 7.42
C VAL A 94 12.28 12.61 7.86
N LYS A 95 13.20 13.42 7.33
CA LYS A 95 13.30 14.86 7.63
C LYS A 95 12.26 15.66 6.87
N LYS A 96 12.05 15.35 5.58
CA LYS A 96 11.12 16.06 4.68
C LYS A 96 9.72 15.43 4.66
N ARG A 97 9.10 15.26 5.83
CA ARG A 97 7.83 14.53 6.01
C ARG A 97 6.65 15.08 5.22
N GLN A 98 6.64 16.36 4.87
CA GLN A 98 5.59 17.01 4.08
C GLN A 98 5.41 16.41 2.68
N ARG A 99 6.44 15.70 2.17
CA ARG A 99 6.38 14.95 0.90
C ARG A 99 6.24 13.45 1.10
N VAL A 100 5.96 12.98 2.31
CA VAL A 100 5.68 11.57 2.61
C VAL A 100 4.24 11.41 3.08
N SER A 101 3.60 10.36 2.60
CA SER A 101 2.26 9.94 3.00
C SER A 101 2.22 8.41 3.03
N PHE A 102 1.04 7.83 3.22
CA PHE A 102 0.83 6.39 3.23
C PHE A 102 -0.10 5.96 2.08
N CYS A 103 0.15 4.74 1.59
CA CYS A 103 -0.81 3.94 0.85
C CYS A 103 -1.27 2.81 1.77
N ILE A 104 -2.58 2.59 1.90
CA ILE A 104 -3.08 1.40 2.57
C ILE A 104 -3.58 0.42 1.52
N ASP A 105 -3.13 -0.82 1.60
CA ASP A 105 -3.61 -1.93 0.78
C ASP A 105 -4.42 -2.87 1.66
N THR A 106 -5.66 -3.14 1.25
CA THR A 106 -6.59 -3.95 2.05
C THR A 106 -6.21 -5.43 2.09
N CYS A 107 -5.65 -5.99 1.02
CA CYS A 107 -5.12 -7.34 1.01
C CYS A 107 -3.90 -7.46 1.93
N HIS A 108 -2.98 -6.51 1.87
CA HIS A 108 -1.77 -6.49 2.68
C HIS A 108 -2.09 -6.34 4.17
N LEU A 109 -2.96 -5.39 4.54
CA LEU A 109 -3.41 -5.24 5.92
C LEU A 109 -4.03 -6.53 6.45
N PHE A 110 -4.92 -7.17 5.68
CA PHE A 110 -5.53 -8.43 6.09
C PHE A 110 -4.51 -9.56 6.22
N ASP A 111 -3.62 -9.72 5.25
CA ASP A 111 -2.55 -10.73 5.29
C ASP A 111 -1.52 -10.46 6.40
N ALA A 112 -1.38 -9.22 6.87
CA ALA A 112 -0.53 -8.84 7.99
C ALA A 112 -1.19 -9.08 9.37
N GLY A 113 -2.52 -9.25 9.41
CA GLY A 113 -3.28 -9.58 10.63
C GLY A 113 -4.31 -8.52 11.06
N TYR A 114 -4.53 -7.48 10.27
CA TYR A 114 -5.57 -6.47 10.55
C TYR A 114 -6.93 -6.98 10.03
N ASP A 115 -7.84 -7.37 10.94
CA ASP A 115 -9.13 -7.99 10.59
C ASP A 115 -10.15 -6.96 10.06
N LEU A 116 -10.02 -6.65 8.77
CA LEU A 116 -10.96 -5.79 8.03
C LEU A 116 -12.37 -6.40 7.89
N LYS A 117 -12.50 -7.72 8.02
CA LYS A 117 -13.77 -8.43 7.82
C LYS A 117 -14.67 -8.29 9.03
N ASN A 118 -14.17 -8.70 10.20
CA ASN A 118 -14.97 -8.79 11.41
C ASN A 118 -14.71 -7.64 12.39
N ASN A 119 -13.56 -6.95 12.30
CA ASN A 119 -13.14 -5.95 13.28
C ASN A 119 -12.67 -4.63 12.63
N PHE A 120 -13.37 -4.21 11.58
CA PHE A 120 -13.05 -3.00 10.81
C PHE A 120 -12.85 -1.75 11.69
N GLU A 121 -13.70 -1.52 12.70
CA GLU A 121 -13.61 -0.33 13.56
C GLU A 121 -12.30 -0.28 14.36
N ALA A 122 -11.81 -1.43 14.83
CA ALA A 122 -10.52 -1.49 15.52
C ALA A 122 -9.37 -1.19 14.55
N VAL A 123 -9.40 -1.77 13.34
CA VAL A 123 -8.39 -1.48 12.31
C VAL A 123 -8.42 -0.01 11.90
N PHE A 124 -9.61 0.58 11.75
CA PHE A 124 -9.76 2.00 11.44
C PHE A 124 -9.16 2.87 12.55
N LYS A 125 -9.43 2.54 13.82
CA LYS A 125 -8.85 3.23 14.97
C LYS A 125 -7.32 3.12 15.00
N ASP A 126 -6.76 1.98 14.63
CA ASP A 126 -5.31 1.81 14.51
C ASP A 126 -4.72 2.69 13.39
N LEU A 127 -5.38 2.74 12.22
CA LEU A 127 -5.00 3.63 11.12
C LEU A 127 -5.05 5.10 11.54
N GLU A 128 -6.11 5.51 12.24
CA GLU A 128 -6.29 6.88 12.74
C GLU A 128 -5.22 7.25 13.76
N ASN A 129 -4.96 6.40 14.76
CA ASN A 129 -4.01 6.68 15.83
C ASN A 129 -2.56 6.58 15.37
N ILE A 130 -2.24 5.58 14.54
CA ILE A 130 -0.86 5.25 14.19
C ILE A 130 -0.44 5.92 12.89
N LEU A 131 -1.27 6.00 11.85
CA LEU A 131 -0.88 6.65 10.58
C LEU A 131 -1.41 8.08 10.45
N GLU A 132 -2.44 8.44 11.20
CA GLU A 132 -3.23 9.67 11.06
C GLU A 132 -3.86 9.77 9.66
N ILE A 133 -5.19 9.75 9.58
CA ILE A 133 -5.93 9.69 8.31
C ILE A 133 -5.48 10.76 7.29
N LYS A 134 -5.14 11.96 7.75
CA LYS A 134 -4.64 13.07 6.92
C LYS A 134 -3.35 12.75 6.14
N ASN A 135 -2.58 11.76 6.60
CA ASN A 135 -1.35 11.31 5.95
C ASN A 135 -1.60 10.14 4.99
N ILE A 136 -2.81 9.58 4.91
CA ILE A 136 -3.16 8.54 3.94
C ILE A 136 -3.56 9.22 2.63
N SER A 137 -2.91 8.84 1.53
CA SER A 137 -3.07 9.49 0.24
C SER A 137 -3.55 8.58 -0.88
N VAL A 138 -3.47 7.27 -0.69
CA VAL A 138 -3.87 6.25 -1.66
C VAL A 138 -4.45 5.05 -0.90
N ILE A 139 -5.47 4.43 -1.48
CA ILE A 139 -5.97 3.12 -1.03
C ILE A 139 -5.85 2.17 -2.21
N HIS A 140 -5.13 1.08 -2.04
CA HIS A 140 -5.25 -0.09 -2.90
C HIS A 140 -6.37 -0.97 -2.33
N LEU A 141 -7.45 -1.13 -3.10
CA LEU A 141 -8.66 -1.82 -2.68
C LEU A 141 -8.68 -3.20 -3.34
N ASN A 142 -8.14 -4.18 -2.63
CA ASN A 142 -7.94 -5.55 -3.08
C ASN A 142 -8.57 -6.54 -2.08
N ASP A 143 -9.26 -7.58 -2.56
CA ASP A 143 -9.64 -8.71 -1.70
C ASP A 143 -8.41 -9.62 -1.51
N SER A 144 -8.41 -10.51 -0.51
CA SER A 144 -7.31 -11.48 -0.29
C SER A 144 -7.76 -12.90 -0.60
N LYS A 145 -6.94 -13.67 -1.33
CA LYS A 145 -7.16 -15.12 -1.53
C LYS A 145 -6.96 -15.93 -0.26
N ASN A 146 -6.28 -15.38 0.73
CA ASN A 146 -5.78 -16.13 1.88
C ASN A 146 -6.48 -15.72 3.16
N GLU A 147 -6.36 -16.58 4.18
CA GLU A 147 -6.86 -16.28 5.52
C GLU A 147 -6.10 -15.09 6.16
N LEU A 148 -6.74 -14.50 7.17
CA LEU A 148 -6.16 -13.43 7.99
C LEU A 148 -4.75 -13.83 8.46
N GLN A 149 -3.82 -12.88 8.45
CA GLN A 149 -2.45 -13.09 8.94
C GLN A 149 -1.62 -14.12 8.12
N SER A 150 -2.02 -14.43 6.88
CA SER A 150 -1.32 -15.42 6.05
C SER A 150 0.06 -14.99 5.53
N ARG A 151 0.33 -13.69 5.45
CA ARG A 151 1.57 -13.09 4.92
C ARG A 151 1.94 -13.55 3.50
N LYS A 152 0.95 -13.66 2.61
CA LYS A 152 1.13 -14.28 1.29
C LYS A 152 1.10 -13.29 0.14
N ASP A 153 0.39 -12.17 0.27
CA ASP A 153 0.23 -11.17 -0.77
C ASP A 153 -0.29 -11.83 -2.06
N ARG A 154 -1.58 -12.19 -2.02
CA ARG A 154 -2.30 -12.74 -3.17
C ARG A 154 -3.67 -12.10 -3.26
N HIS A 155 -3.74 -11.08 -4.12
CA HIS A 155 -4.98 -10.37 -4.40
C HIS A 155 -6.03 -11.31 -4.99
N GLU A 156 -7.29 -11.05 -4.66
CA GLU A 156 -8.47 -11.68 -5.23
C GLU A 156 -9.42 -10.60 -5.76
N ASN A 157 -10.27 -10.98 -6.72
CA ASN A 157 -11.31 -10.11 -7.23
C ASN A 157 -12.28 -9.70 -6.13
N ILE A 158 -12.85 -8.51 -6.26
CA ILE A 158 -13.67 -7.86 -5.23
C ILE A 158 -14.85 -8.75 -4.81
N GLY A 159 -14.82 -9.24 -3.58
CA GLY A 159 -15.88 -10.08 -3.01
C GLY A 159 -15.70 -11.59 -3.18
N PHE A 160 -14.66 -12.03 -3.89
CA PHE A 160 -14.36 -13.45 -4.10
C PHE A 160 -13.30 -13.98 -3.13
N GLY A 161 -12.75 -13.12 -2.27
CA GLY A 161 -11.73 -13.48 -1.30
C GLY A 161 -12.24 -13.59 0.13
N LYS A 162 -11.30 -13.57 1.07
CA LYS A 162 -11.54 -13.77 2.50
C LYS A 162 -11.93 -12.49 3.23
N ILE A 163 -11.61 -11.31 2.69
CA ILE A 163 -12.09 -10.02 3.22
C ILE A 163 -13.57 -9.88 2.88
N GLY A 164 -13.91 -10.10 1.61
CA GLY A 164 -15.28 -10.12 1.11
C GLY A 164 -15.85 -8.73 0.81
N PHE A 165 -16.91 -8.73 0.00
CA PHE A 165 -17.46 -7.52 -0.64
C PHE A 165 -17.89 -6.46 0.38
N ASN A 166 -18.67 -6.87 1.39
CA ASN A 166 -19.26 -5.95 2.37
C ASN A 166 -18.19 -5.23 3.19
N ALA A 167 -17.11 -5.91 3.57
CA ALA A 167 -16.00 -5.32 4.31
C ALA A 167 -15.21 -4.33 3.44
N LEU A 168 -14.92 -4.69 2.18
CA LEU A 168 -14.29 -3.77 1.23
C LEU A 168 -15.15 -2.51 0.99
N MET A 169 -16.48 -2.63 1.00
CA MET A 169 -17.37 -1.48 0.85
C MET A 169 -17.30 -0.52 2.04
N LYS A 170 -17.08 -1.03 3.27
CA LYS A 170 -16.87 -0.18 4.45
C LYS A 170 -15.65 0.72 4.25
N ILE A 171 -14.56 0.20 3.72
CA ILE A 171 -13.33 0.97 3.43
C ILE A 171 -13.57 1.93 2.26
N ALA A 172 -14.10 1.43 1.14
CA ALA A 172 -14.28 2.21 -0.08
C ALA A 172 -15.16 3.46 0.12
N TYR A 173 -16.17 3.36 0.99
CA TYR A 173 -17.13 4.42 1.28
C TYR A 173 -16.98 5.03 2.68
N HIS A 174 -15.92 4.70 3.43
CA HIS A 174 -15.72 5.31 4.73
C HIS A 174 -15.63 6.84 4.60
N PRO A 175 -16.37 7.64 5.39
CA PRO A 175 -16.38 9.10 5.24
C PRO A 175 -14.99 9.73 5.35
N ALA A 176 -14.14 9.20 6.25
CA ALA A 176 -12.77 9.68 6.44
C ALA A 176 -11.87 9.46 5.20
N PHE A 177 -12.26 8.55 4.30
CA PHE A 177 -11.52 8.23 3.08
C PHE A 177 -12.19 8.79 1.82
N ALA A 178 -13.25 9.59 1.93
CA ALA A 178 -14.07 10.03 0.79
C ALA A 178 -13.24 10.64 -0.36
N GLN A 179 -12.24 11.47 -0.02
CA GLN A 179 -11.40 12.18 -1.00
C GLN A 179 -10.13 11.40 -1.42
N ILE A 180 -9.90 10.22 -0.84
CA ILE A 180 -8.71 9.42 -1.15
C ILE A 180 -9.01 8.55 -2.39
N PRO A 181 -8.14 8.51 -3.41
CA PRO A 181 -8.32 7.61 -4.55
C PRO A 181 -8.25 6.14 -4.12
N LYS A 182 -9.14 5.31 -4.69
CA LYS A 182 -9.15 3.86 -4.53
C LYS A 182 -8.73 3.23 -5.85
N ILE A 183 -7.66 2.45 -5.81
CA ILE A 183 -7.05 1.80 -6.98
C ILE A 183 -7.28 0.30 -6.85
N LEU A 184 -7.71 -0.35 -7.93
CA LEU A 184 -7.85 -1.80 -7.99
C LEU A 184 -6.59 -2.40 -8.61
N GLU A 185 -6.06 -3.44 -7.96
CA GLU A 185 -4.93 -4.25 -8.43
C GLU A 185 -5.33 -5.73 -8.42
N THR A 186 -6.62 -5.98 -8.60
CA THR A 186 -7.23 -7.31 -8.65
C THR A 186 -6.72 -8.10 -9.85
N PRO A 187 -6.62 -9.43 -9.72
CA PRO A 187 -6.07 -10.26 -10.78
C PRO A 187 -6.99 -10.29 -12.01
N TYR A 188 -6.37 -10.44 -13.18
CA TYR A 188 -7.09 -10.69 -14.43
C TYR A 188 -7.84 -12.02 -14.37
N ILE A 189 -9.02 -12.08 -15.00
CA ILE A 189 -9.83 -13.29 -15.12
C ILE A 189 -9.67 -13.80 -16.55
N ASN A 190 -9.13 -15.00 -16.73
CA ASN A 190 -8.86 -15.60 -18.04
C ASN A 190 -8.13 -14.65 -19.02
N GLY A 191 -7.14 -13.91 -18.51
CA GLY A 191 -6.35 -12.95 -19.31
C GLY A 191 -7.06 -11.64 -19.66
N LYS A 192 -8.25 -11.38 -19.11
CA LYS A 192 -9.03 -10.15 -19.31
C LYS A 192 -9.09 -9.32 -18.02
N ALA A 193 -9.02 -8.00 -18.15
CA ALA A 193 -9.10 -7.06 -17.04
C ALA A 193 -10.55 -6.93 -16.50
N PRO A 194 -10.81 -7.18 -15.20
CA PRO A 194 -12.16 -7.17 -14.64
C PRO A 194 -12.63 -5.79 -14.17
N TYR A 195 -11.76 -4.79 -14.23
CA TYR A 195 -11.91 -3.53 -13.50
C TYR A 195 -13.20 -2.78 -13.80
N LEU A 196 -13.69 -2.78 -15.04
CA LEU A 196 -14.95 -2.12 -15.38
C LEU A 196 -16.12 -2.70 -14.59
N GLU A 197 -16.20 -4.02 -14.51
CA GLU A 197 -17.29 -4.72 -13.84
C GLU A 197 -17.14 -4.64 -12.32
N GLU A 198 -15.92 -4.73 -11.78
CA GLU A 198 -15.66 -4.50 -10.35
C GLU A 198 -15.99 -3.05 -9.93
N ILE A 199 -15.64 -2.04 -10.74
CA ILE A 199 -16.00 -0.65 -10.48
C ILE A 199 -17.52 -0.46 -10.50
N LYS A 200 -18.24 -1.12 -11.42
CA LYS A 200 -19.72 -1.10 -11.42
C LYS A 200 -20.29 -1.72 -10.14
N MET A 201 -19.77 -2.87 -9.71
CA MET A 201 -20.18 -3.51 -8.45
C MET A 201 -19.97 -2.58 -7.25
N ILE A 202 -18.79 -1.95 -7.15
CA ILE A 202 -18.46 -0.99 -6.08
C ILE A 202 -19.40 0.21 -6.12
N LYS A 203 -19.61 0.83 -7.29
CA LYS A 203 -20.49 2.00 -7.46
C LYS A 203 -21.95 1.70 -7.12
N ASN A 204 -22.43 0.52 -7.51
CA ASN A 204 -23.79 0.07 -7.24
C ASN A 204 -23.94 -0.54 -5.84
N LYS A 205 -22.84 -0.71 -5.09
CA LYS A 205 -22.79 -1.38 -3.78
C LYS A 205 -23.48 -2.76 -3.82
N SER A 206 -23.31 -3.47 -4.92
CA SER A 206 -23.96 -4.75 -5.18
C SER A 206 -22.94 -5.77 -5.67
N PHE A 207 -22.85 -6.90 -4.96
CA PHE A 207 -21.96 -7.99 -5.32
C PHE A 207 -22.58 -8.82 -6.45
N ASN A 208 -21.82 -9.04 -7.52
CA ASN A 208 -22.19 -9.97 -8.59
C ASN A 208 -21.45 -11.31 -8.39
N PRO A 209 -22.12 -12.38 -7.90
CA PRO A 209 -21.49 -13.68 -7.75
C PRO A 209 -21.10 -14.31 -9.09
N GLU A 210 -21.73 -13.89 -10.19
CA GLU A 210 -21.46 -14.37 -11.55
C GLU A 210 -20.34 -13.58 -12.26
N LEU A 211 -19.67 -12.63 -11.58
CA LEU A 211 -18.62 -11.78 -12.18
C LEU A 211 -17.63 -12.61 -13.00
N LYS A 212 -17.08 -13.70 -12.43
CA LYS A 212 -16.06 -14.50 -13.10
C LYS A 212 -16.58 -15.21 -14.35
N ASN A 213 -17.88 -15.53 -14.40
CA ASN A 213 -18.51 -16.18 -15.55
C ASN A 213 -18.64 -15.25 -16.76
N LEU A 214 -18.62 -13.93 -16.55
CA LEU A 214 -18.61 -12.93 -17.64
C LEU A 214 -17.31 -12.93 -18.46
N PHE A 215 -16.25 -13.58 -17.97
CA PHE A 215 -14.93 -13.60 -18.59
C PHE A 215 -14.51 -14.96 -19.15
N ASN A 216 -15.41 -15.96 -19.08
CA ASN A 216 -15.23 -17.25 -19.73
C ASN A 216 -15.20 -17.14 -21.26
#